data_AF-A0A2H1KRF9-F1
#
_entry.id   AF-A0A2H1KRF9-F1
#
_cell.length_a   1.000
_cell.length_b   1.000
_cell.length_c   1.000
_cell.angle_alpha   90.00
_cell.angle_beta   90.00
_cell.angle_gamma   90.00
#
_symmetry.space_group_name_H-M   'P 1'
#
loop_
_entity.id
_entity.type
_entity.pdbx_description
1 polymer ?
#
loop_
_entity_poly.entity_id
_entity_poly.type
_entity_poly.pdbx_seq_one_letter_code
_entity_poly.pdbx_strand_id
1 'polypeptide(L)'
;MGRKERLASRERLQRIRLLSSELDTLRNAAIERTRSIDTKSSFVVVAAGVLAGATFTGLVDARSWYLGLVPFALTVATIIAAAVSLWPSTIDSPSGRFLVTRWVNASERMEAMEDYILEVKVREIEKRNSKNEKRAKATKSAFVLLVSGVVTALLVAGINASVLRGDPTNGQTNPVHTPSAPGTP
;
A
#
# COMPACT_ATOMS: atom_id res chain seq x y z
N MET A 1 -22.48 6.55 -52.91
CA MET A 1 -21.91 5.62 -51.92
C MET A 1 -22.04 4.18 -52.39
N GLY A 2 -20.92 3.60 -52.84
CA GLY A 2 -20.86 2.28 -53.44
C GLY A 2 -20.96 1.16 -52.40
N ARG A 3 -21.47 -0.02 -52.80
CA ARG A 3 -21.62 -1.21 -51.93
C ARG A 3 -20.31 -1.58 -51.22
N LYS A 4 -19.17 -1.33 -51.86
CA LYS A 4 -17.81 -1.56 -51.32
C LYS A 4 -17.47 -0.62 -50.15
N GLU A 5 -17.82 0.67 -50.23
CA GLU A 5 -17.61 1.63 -49.13
C GLU A 5 -18.42 1.23 -47.90
N ARG A 6 -19.66 0.79 -48.08
CA ARG A 6 -20.51 0.34 -46.96
C ARG A 6 -19.95 -0.90 -46.26
N LEU A 7 -19.33 -1.82 -47.02
CA LEU A 7 -18.69 -3.01 -46.45
C LEU A 7 -17.42 -2.63 -45.67
N ALA A 8 -16.58 -1.76 -46.22
CA ALA A 8 -15.39 -1.26 -45.54
C ALA A 8 -15.73 -0.50 -44.24
N SER A 9 -16.78 0.34 -44.25
CA SER A 9 -17.26 1.01 -43.04
C SER A 9 -17.77 0.02 -41.98
N ARG A 10 -18.48 -1.03 -42.40
CA ARG A 10 -18.98 -2.07 -41.46
C ARG A 10 -17.84 -2.86 -40.82
N GLU A 11 -16.84 -3.25 -41.59
CA GLU A 11 -15.67 -3.96 -41.08
C GLU A 11 -14.87 -3.09 -40.10
N ARG A 12 -14.68 -1.80 -40.42
CA ARG A 12 -14.04 -0.83 -39.53
C ARG A 12 -14.81 -0.70 -38.20
N LEU A 13 -16.13 -0.54 -38.25
CA LEU A 13 -16.98 -0.46 -37.05
C LEU A 13 -16.90 -1.72 -36.19
N GLN A 14 -16.84 -2.91 -36.81
CA GLN A 14 -16.69 -4.17 -36.08
C GLN A 14 -15.35 -4.24 -35.35
N ARG A 15 -14.26 -3.81 -35.98
CA ARG A 15 -12.93 -3.72 -35.34
C ARG A 15 -12.92 -2.72 -34.19
N ILE A 16 -13.56 -1.55 -34.36
CA ILE A 16 -13.68 -0.54 -33.29
C ILE A 16 -14.45 -1.08 -32.09
N ARG A 17 -15.55 -1.80 -32.32
CA ARG A 17 -16.32 -2.42 -31.23
C ARG A 17 -15.52 -3.47 -30.47
N LEU A 18 -14.80 -4.33 -31.19
CA LEU A 18 -13.90 -5.33 -30.59
C LEU A 18 -12.82 -4.64 -29.75
N LEU A 19 -12.16 -3.62 -30.30
CA LEU A 19 -11.15 -2.84 -29.58
C LEU A 19 -11.73 -2.17 -28.33
N SER A 20 -12.93 -1.59 -28.42
CA SER A 20 -13.58 -1.00 -27.24
C SER A 20 -13.87 -2.03 -26.17
N SER A 21 -14.36 -3.23 -26.52
CA SER A 21 -14.61 -4.29 -25.53
C SER A 21 -13.32 -4.79 -24.89
N GLU A 22 -12.24 -4.93 -25.65
CA GLU A 22 -10.93 -5.33 -25.11
C GLU A 22 -10.37 -4.24 -24.18
N LEU A 23 -10.49 -2.96 -24.54
CA LEU A 23 -10.09 -1.84 -23.67
C LEU A 23 -10.90 -1.81 -22.36
N ASP A 24 -12.19 -2.12 -22.41
CA ASP A 24 -13.03 -2.18 -21.21
C ASP A 24 -12.62 -3.37 -20.32
N THR A 25 -12.26 -4.52 -20.90
CA THR A 25 -11.66 -5.66 -20.18
C THR A 25 -10.34 -5.28 -19.50
N LEU A 26 -9.43 -4.63 -20.23
CA LEU A 26 -8.15 -4.16 -19.69
C LEU A 26 -8.33 -3.14 -18.56
N ARG A 27 -9.29 -2.22 -18.71
CA ARG A 27 -9.64 -1.26 -17.65
C ARG A 27 -10.17 -1.98 -16.41
N ASN A 28 -11.06 -2.95 -16.56
CA ASN A 28 -11.60 -3.71 -15.44
C ASN A 28 -10.50 -4.52 -14.72
N ALA A 29 -9.60 -5.16 -15.48
CA ALA A 29 -8.44 -5.85 -14.93
C ALA A 29 -7.50 -4.88 -14.17
N ALA A 30 -7.32 -3.67 -14.68
CA ALA A 30 -6.52 -2.65 -14.00
C ALA A 30 -7.17 -2.16 -12.69
N ILE A 31 -8.50 -1.99 -12.66
CA ILE A 31 -9.25 -1.63 -11.45
C ILE A 31 -9.12 -2.73 -10.39
N GLU A 32 -9.28 -3.99 -10.78
CA GLU A 32 -9.16 -5.12 -9.85
C GLU A 32 -7.75 -5.23 -9.26
N ARG A 33 -6.70 -5.01 -10.09
CA ARG A 33 -5.32 -4.94 -9.58
C ARG A 33 -5.13 -3.80 -8.57
N THR A 34 -5.69 -2.62 -8.82
CA THR A 34 -5.61 -1.50 -7.88
C THR A 34 -6.29 -1.86 -6.56
N ARG A 35 -7.49 -2.46 -6.60
CA ARG A 35 -8.20 -2.92 -5.40
C ARG A 35 -7.37 -3.91 -4.58
N SER A 36 -6.75 -4.89 -5.24
CA SER A 36 -5.85 -5.85 -4.58
C SER A 36 -4.64 -5.18 -3.92
N ILE A 37 -4.05 -4.19 -4.59
CA ILE A 37 -2.91 -3.41 -4.05
C ILE A 37 -3.34 -2.59 -2.83
N ASP A 38 -4.52 -1.97 -2.87
CA ASP A 38 -5.04 -1.17 -1.75
C ASP A 38 -5.28 -2.06 -0.52
N THR A 39 -5.90 -3.23 -0.69
CA THR A 39 -6.09 -4.19 0.42
C THR A 39 -4.75 -4.63 1.04
N LYS A 40 -3.75 -4.95 0.22
CA LYS A 40 -2.41 -5.35 0.70
C LYS A 40 -1.72 -4.21 1.42
N SER A 41 -1.80 -3.00 0.89
CA SER A 41 -1.17 -1.81 1.48
C SER A 41 -1.81 -1.48 2.84
N SER A 42 -3.14 -1.52 2.94
CA SER A 42 -3.86 -1.32 4.20
C SER A 42 -3.48 -2.35 5.27
N PHE A 43 -3.36 -3.63 4.90
CA PHE A 43 -2.88 -4.66 5.81
C PHE A 43 -1.46 -4.37 6.31
N VAL A 44 -0.54 -3.99 5.41
CA VAL A 44 0.85 -3.66 5.79
C VAL A 44 0.90 -2.48 6.77
N VAL A 45 0.09 -1.43 6.56
CA VAL A 45 0.01 -0.29 7.49
C VAL A 45 -0.45 -0.74 8.88
N VAL A 46 -1.52 -1.53 8.95
CA VAL A 46 -2.05 -2.01 10.24
C VAL A 46 -1.04 -2.92 10.94
N ALA A 47 -0.44 -3.87 10.22
CA ALA A 47 0.58 -4.76 10.78
C ALA A 47 1.81 -3.98 11.28
N ALA A 48 2.26 -2.97 10.53
CA ALA A 48 3.36 -2.10 10.94
C ALA A 48 2.99 -1.28 12.18
N GLY A 49 1.75 -0.79 12.29
CA GLY A 49 1.26 -0.07 13.47
C GLY A 49 1.23 -0.94 14.73
N VAL A 50 0.74 -2.19 14.62
CA VAL A 50 0.76 -3.16 15.72
C VAL A 50 2.20 -3.48 16.14
N LEU A 51 3.09 -3.72 15.17
CA LEU A 51 4.49 -4.00 15.45
C LEU A 51 5.18 -2.79 16.12
N ALA A 52 4.93 -1.57 15.63
CA ALA A 52 5.47 -0.35 16.23
C ALA A 52 5.03 -0.20 17.69
N GLY A 53 3.74 -0.45 17.99
CA GLY A 53 3.21 -0.43 19.35
C GLY A 53 3.89 -1.45 20.27
N ALA A 54 4.02 -2.71 19.81
CA ALA A 54 4.68 -3.77 20.57
C ALA A 54 6.18 -3.52 20.80
N THR A 55 6.86 -2.95 19.80
CA THR A 55 8.30 -2.65 19.89
C THR A 55 8.55 -1.48 20.83
N PHE A 56 7.71 -0.45 20.79
CA PHE A 56 7.84 0.73 21.65
C PHE A 56 7.62 0.40 23.13
N THR A 57 6.61 -0.42 23.47
CA THR A 57 6.29 -0.74 24.86
C THR A 57 7.14 -1.88 25.43
N GLY A 58 7.61 -2.82 24.61
CA GLY A 58 8.28 -4.04 25.08
C GLY A 58 9.80 -4.07 24.93
N LEU A 59 10.39 -3.29 24.02
CA LEU A 59 11.83 -3.37 23.71
C LEU A 59 12.62 -2.11 24.10
N VAL A 60 11.96 -0.97 24.31
CA VAL A 60 12.62 0.28 24.69
C VAL A 60 12.68 0.36 26.21
N ASP A 61 13.63 -0.36 26.80
CA ASP A 61 13.97 -0.22 28.22
C ASP A 61 15.23 0.66 28.36
N ALA A 62 15.40 1.35 29.49
CA ALA A 62 16.43 2.39 29.67
C ALA A 62 17.87 1.87 29.44
N ARG A 63 18.08 0.56 29.59
CA ARG A 63 19.38 -0.12 29.44
C ARG A 63 19.66 -0.63 28.03
N SER A 64 18.64 -0.78 27.16
CA SER A 64 18.74 -1.41 25.83
C SER A 64 18.12 -0.57 24.70
N TRP A 65 17.85 0.71 24.93
CA TRP A 65 17.13 1.59 24.01
C TRP A 65 17.70 1.62 22.58
N TYR A 66 19.03 1.53 22.41
CA TYR A 66 19.67 1.49 21.10
C TYR A 66 19.29 0.25 20.27
N LEU A 67 19.06 -0.90 20.93
CA LEU A 67 18.69 -2.16 20.27
C LEU A 67 17.22 -2.15 19.81
N GLY A 68 16.34 -1.47 20.55
CA GLY A 68 14.93 -1.27 20.17
C GLY A 68 14.73 -0.27 19.04
N LEU A 69 15.70 0.61 18.79
CA LEU A 69 15.59 1.69 17.81
C LEU A 69 15.61 1.19 16.36
N VAL A 70 16.36 0.12 16.07
CA VAL A 70 16.48 -0.46 14.73
C VAL A 70 15.15 -1.04 14.23
N PRO A 71 14.47 -1.95 14.94
CA PRO A 71 13.16 -2.44 14.52
C PRO A 71 12.11 -1.32 14.47
N PHE A 72 12.20 -0.33 15.38
CA PHE A 72 11.32 0.83 15.33
C PHE A 72 11.53 1.68 14.05
N ALA A 73 12.78 1.99 13.68
CA ALA A 73 13.08 2.71 12.44
C ALA A 73 12.60 1.95 11.19
N LEU A 74 12.73 0.62 11.18
CA LEU A 74 12.18 -0.26 10.15
C LEU A 74 10.65 -0.17 10.06
N THR A 75 9.94 -0.12 11.20
CA THR A 75 8.47 0.06 11.19
C THR A 75 8.05 1.43 10.66
N VAL A 76 8.76 2.50 11.03
CA VAL A 76 8.51 3.85 10.51
C VAL A 76 8.75 3.89 8.99
N ALA A 77 9.86 3.33 8.52
CA ALA A 77 10.15 3.22 7.09
C ALA A 77 9.06 2.41 6.34
N THR A 78 8.54 1.36 6.96
CA THR A 78 7.43 0.55 6.41
C THR A 78 6.16 1.37 6.27
N ILE A 79 5.79 2.16 7.29
CA ILE A 79 4.62 3.04 7.26
C ILE A 79 4.76 4.07 6.15
N ILE A 80 5.93 4.71 6.02
CA ILE A 80 6.21 5.69 4.96
C ILE A 80 6.08 5.04 3.57
N ALA A 81 6.69 3.87 3.37
CA ALA A 81 6.61 3.15 2.10
C ALA A 81 5.17 2.74 1.74
N ALA A 82 4.38 2.32 2.73
CA ALA A 82 2.98 1.98 2.54
C ALA A 82 2.11 3.22 2.27
N ALA A 83 2.37 4.35 2.92
CA ALA A 83 1.69 5.61 2.66
C ALA A 83 1.95 6.12 1.23
N VAL A 84 3.19 5.98 0.73
CA VAL A 84 3.54 6.31 -0.67
C VAL A 84 2.79 5.39 -1.65
N SER A 85 2.60 4.12 -1.32
CA SER A 85 1.80 3.18 -2.13
C SER A 85 0.33 3.62 -2.24
N LEU A 86 -0.22 4.20 -1.16
CA LEU A 86 -1.62 4.64 -1.06
C LEU A 86 -1.88 6.05 -1.61
N TRP A 87 -0.83 6.81 -1.94
CA TRP A 87 -0.99 8.23 -2.26
C TRP A 87 -2.00 8.46 -3.41
N PRO A 88 -3.04 9.29 -3.20
CA PRO A 88 -4.07 9.52 -4.20
C PRO A 88 -3.48 10.26 -5.40
N SER A 89 -3.80 9.80 -6.60
CA SER A 89 -3.31 10.43 -7.82
C SER A 89 -4.50 10.69 -8.74
N THR A 90 -4.72 11.96 -9.06
CA THR A 90 -5.72 12.38 -10.02
C THR A 90 -5.39 11.79 -11.39
N ILE A 91 -6.39 11.18 -12.01
CA ILE A 91 -6.33 10.80 -13.42
C ILE A 91 -7.08 11.91 -14.14
N ASP A 92 -6.36 12.71 -14.92
CA ASP A 92 -6.97 13.65 -15.85
C ASP A 92 -7.82 12.86 -16.84
N SER A 93 -9.12 12.82 -16.57
CA SER A 93 -10.13 12.30 -17.46
C SER A 93 -10.91 13.51 -17.99
N PRO A 94 -11.15 13.61 -19.31
CA PRO A 94 -11.94 14.69 -19.86
C PRO A 94 -13.33 14.68 -19.22
N SER A 95 -13.78 15.84 -18.73
CA SER A 95 -15.06 15.94 -18.05
C SER A 95 -16.20 15.54 -18.99
N GLY A 96 -17.25 14.89 -18.47
CA GLY A 96 -18.42 14.51 -19.27
C GLY A 96 -19.04 15.72 -19.99
N ARG A 97 -18.96 16.91 -19.39
CA ARG A 97 -19.42 18.17 -19.99
C ARG A 97 -18.63 18.54 -21.24
N PHE A 98 -17.31 18.36 -21.23
CA PHE A 98 -16.46 18.58 -22.40
C PHE A 98 -16.83 17.64 -23.56
N LEU A 99 -17.09 16.36 -23.27
CA LEU A 99 -17.50 15.39 -24.29
C LEU A 99 -18.84 15.75 -24.94
N VAL A 100 -19.82 16.17 -24.13
CA VAL A 100 -21.14 16.62 -24.64
C VAL A 100 -21.00 17.88 -25.50
N THR A 101 -20.28 18.89 -25.01
CA THR A 101 -20.11 20.13 -25.78
C THR A 101 -19.36 19.92 -27.09
N ARG A 102 -18.34 19.05 -27.10
CA ARG A 102 -17.51 18.83 -28.30
C ARG A 102 -18.15 17.92 -29.34
N TRP A 103 -18.96 16.94 -28.93
CA TRP A 103 -19.42 15.89 -29.85
C TRP A 103 -20.95 15.78 -29.97
N VAL A 104 -21.71 16.14 -28.93
CA VAL A 104 -23.19 16.13 -28.99
C VAL A 104 -23.71 17.43 -29.59
N ASN A 105 -23.06 18.55 -29.26
CA ASN A 105 -23.48 19.87 -29.73
C ASN A 105 -22.78 20.33 -31.01
N ALA A 106 -21.67 19.68 -31.41
CA ALA A 106 -20.98 19.98 -32.66
C ALA A 106 -21.35 18.96 -33.74
N SER A 107 -21.46 19.41 -34.98
CA SER A 107 -21.75 18.56 -36.15
C SER A 107 -20.53 17.75 -36.64
N GLU A 108 -19.65 17.33 -35.72
CA GLU A 108 -18.49 16.52 -36.06
C GLU A 108 -18.90 15.08 -36.43
N ARG A 109 -18.10 14.43 -37.28
CA ARG A 109 -18.39 13.08 -37.76
C ARG A 109 -18.26 12.07 -36.61
N MET A 110 -19.21 11.14 -36.53
CA MET A 110 -19.22 10.05 -35.55
C MET A 110 -17.91 9.23 -35.52
N GLU A 111 -17.24 9.09 -36.66
CA GLU A 111 -15.96 8.42 -36.80
C GLU A 111 -14.83 9.10 -36.02
N ALA A 112 -14.80 10.44 -36.00
CA ALA A 112 -13.79 11.20 -35.26
C ALA A 112 -14.04 11.13 -33.74
N MET A 113 -15.30 11.01 -33.33
CA MET A 113 -15.67 10.79 -31.93
C MET A 113 -15.17 9.44 -31.42
N GLU A 114 -15.38 8.38 -32.19
CA GLU A 114 -14.93 7.03 -31.84
C GLU A 114 -13.40 6.96 -31.73
N ASP A 115 -12.67 7.52 -32.70
CA ASP A 115 -11.20 7.57 -32.66
C ASP A 115 -10.69 8.36 -31.43
N TYR A 116 -11.30 9.50 -31.11
CA TYR A 116 -10.95 10.30 -29.93
C TYR A 116 -11.22 9.54 -28.62
N ILE A 117 -12.37 8.87 -28.50
CA ILE A 117 -12.72 8.09 -27.31
C ILE A 117 -11.72 6.94 -27.12
N LEU A 118 -11.34 6.26 -28.21
CA LEU A 118 -10.34 5.20 -28.17
C LEU A 118 -8.99 5.75 -27.70
N GLU A 119 -8.54 6.89 -28.21
CA GLU A 119 -7.28 7.50 -27.80
C GLU A 119 -7.29 7.88 -26.31
N VAL A 120 -8.39 8.49 -25.82
CA VAL A 120 -8.54 8.83 -24.40
C VAL A 120 -8.51 7.57 -23.53
N LYS A 121 -9.20 6.50 -23.94
CA LYS A 121 -9.19 5.21 -23.22
C LYS A 121 -7.78 4.61 -23.16
N VAL A 122 -7.04 4.62 -24.27
CA VAL A 122 -5.66 4.12 -24.32
C VAL A 122 -4.77 4.92 -23.38
N ARG A 123 -4.80 6.26 -23.44
CA ARG A 123 -4.02 7.13 -22.54
C ARG A 123 -4.38 6.91 -21.08
N GLU A 124 -5.66 6.70 -20.76
CA GLU A 124 -6.10 6.40 -19.41
C GLU A 124 -5.53 5.06 -18.91
N ILE A 125 -5.62 4.00 -19.72
CA ILE A 125 -5.10 2.67 -19.37
C ILE A 125 -3.59 2.72 -19.17
N GLU A 126 -2.85 3.39 -20.06
CA GLU A 126 -1.40 3.51 -19.97
C GLU A 126 -0.97 4.26 -18.68
N LYS A 127 -1.64 5.38 -18.37
CA LYS A 127 -1.42 6.11 -17.11
C LYS A 127 -1.75 5.25 -15.89
N ARG A 128 -2.86 4.50 -15.90
CA ARG A 128 -3.23 3.58 -14.82
C ARG A 128 -2.21 2.45 -14.66
N ASN A 129 -1.71 1.88 -15.75
CA ASN A 129 -0.76 0.78 -15.72
C ASN A 129 0.61 1.23 -15.18
N SER A 130 1.14 2.35 -15.66
CA SER A 130 2.39 2.93 -15.14
C SER A 130 2.29 3.24 -13.64
N LYS A 131 1.16 3.79 -13.18
CA LYS A 131 0.90 4.04 -11.77
C LYS A 131 0.79 2.75 -10.96
N ASN A 132 0.05 1.76 -11.45
CA ASN A 132 -0.07 0.46 -10.79
C ASN A 132 1.29 -0.24 -10.65
N GLU A 133 2.18 -0.12 -11.64
CA GLU A 133 3.54 -0.66 -11.53
C GLU A 133 4.35 0.03 -10.43
N LYS A 134 4.32 1.36 -10.36
CA LYS A 134 4.99 2.12 -9.29
C LYS A 134 4.44 1.76 -7.91
N ARG A 135 3.11 1.71 -7.77
CA ARG A 135 2.43 1.29 -6.54
C ARG A 135 2.83 -0.13 -6.15
N ALA A 136 2.82 -1.08 -7.09
CA ALA A 136 3.23 -2.46 -6.82
C ALA A 136 4.68 -2.56 -6.34
N LYS A 137 5.61 -1.79 -6.91
CA LYS A 137 7.01 -1.71 -6.44
C LYS A 137 7.09 -1.15 -5.01
N ALA A 138 6.35 -0.08 -4.72
CA ALA A 138 6.27 0.49 -3.38
C ALA A 138 5.66 -0.48 -2.35
N THR A 139 4.55 -1.16 -2.68
CA THR A 139 3.94 -2.18 -1.81
C THR A 139 4.91 -3.34 -1.55
N LYS A 140 5.63 -3.80 -2.58
CA LYS A 140 6.65 -4.85 -2.43
C LYS A 140 7.76 -4.40 -1.47
N SER A 141 8.25 -3.18 -1.63
CA SER A 141 9.26 -2.61 -0.73
C SER A 141 8.74 -2.54 0.71
N ALA A 142 7.50 -2.05 0.92
CA ALA A 142 6.89 -1.97 2.24
C ALA A 142 6.76 -3.36 2.89
N PHE A 143 6.38 -4.38 2.12
CA PHE A 143 6.29 -5.75 2.63
C PHE A 143 7.66 -6.32 3.05
N VAL A 144 8.71 -6.07 2.25
CA VAL A 144 10.08 -6.50 2.59
C VAL A 144 10.57 -5.83 3.87
N LEU A 145 10.32 -4.52 4.02
CA LEU A 145 10.67 -3.78 5.23
C LEU A 145 9.92 -4.28 6.45
N LEU A 146 8.62 -4.58 6.31
CA LEU A 146 7.80 -5.16 7.38
C LEU A 146 8.40 -6.48 7.88
N VAL A 147 8.68 -7.42 6.97
CA VAL A 147 9.25 -8.73 7.32
C VAL A 147 10.61 -8.57 7.99
N SER A 148 11.48 -7.70 7.45
CA SER A 148 12.77 -7.40 8.06
C SER A 148 12.63 -6.80 9.46
N GLY A 149 11.64 -5.92 9.66
CA GLY A 149 11.31 -5.33 10.96
C GLY A 149 10.87 -6.39 11.97
N VAL A 150 9.98 -7.30 11.58
CA VAL A 150 9.53 -8.42 12.43
C VAL A 150 10.71 -9.31 12.84
N VAL A 151 11.53 -9.73 11.88
CA VAL A 151 12.70 -10.59 12.15
C VAL A 151 13.67 -9.89 13.11
N THR A 152 13.95 -8.61 12.88
CA THR A 152 14.84 -7.83 13.75
C THR A 152 14.26 -7.70 15.16
N ALA A 153 12.96 -7.41 15.29
CA ALA A 153 12.29 -7.31 16.58
C ALA A 153 12.34 -8.63 17.36
N LEU A 154 12.13 -9.77 16.68
CA LEU A 154 12.23 -11.09 17.28
C LEU A 154 13.66 -11.40 17.76
N LEU A 155 14.68 -11.06 16.97
CA LEU A 155 16.08 -11.23 17.36
C LEU A 155 16.42 -10.40 18.60
N VAL A 156 16.04 -9.12 18.62
CA VAL A 156 16.28 -8.23 19.77
C VAL A 156 15.53 -8.73 21.01
N ALA A 157 14.27 -9.14 20.87
CA ALA A 157 13.50 -9.71 21.96
C ALA A 157 14.13 -10.99 22.51
N GLY A 158 14.62 -11.88 21.64
CA GLY A 158 15.32 -13.10 22.02
C GLY A 158 16.62 -12.83 22.77
N ILE A 159 17.43 -11.88 22.28
CA ILE A 159 18.67 -11.45 22.96
C ILE A 159 18.33 -10.88 24.33
N ASN A 160 17.40 -9.92 24.43
CA ASN A 160 16.98 -9.33 25.70
C ASN A 160 16.50 -10.41 26.69
N ALA A 161 15.67 -11.35 26.25
CA ALA A 161 15.20 -12.45 27.08
C ALA A 161 16.34 -13.36 27.57
N SER A 162 17.34 -13.65 26.72
CA SER A 162 18.50 -14.46 27.10
C SER A 162 19.43 -13.76 28.09
N VAL A 163 19.61 -12.44 27.95
CA VAL A 163 20.43 -11.61 28.87
C VAL A 163 19.75 -11.47 30.23
N LEU A 164 18.44 -11.21 30.26
CA LEU A 164 17.65 -11.10 31.51
C LEU A 164 17.55 -12.44 32.26
N ARG A 165 17.52 -13.58 31.55
CA ARG A 165 17.50 -14.92 32.17
C ARG A 165 18.84 -15.32 32.80
N GLY A 166 19.93 -14.67 32.42
CA GLY A 166 21.28 -14.92 32.93
C GLY A 166 21.63 -14.22 34.24
N ASP A 167 20.70 -13.49 34.88
CA ASP A 167 20.95 -12.78 36.14
C ASP A 167 20.35 -13.53 37.35
N PRO A 168 21.10 -14.45 37.99
CA PRO A 168 20.66 -15.17 39.19
C PRO A 168 20.64 -14.30 40.47
N THR A 169 20.92 -13.00 40.41
CA THR A 169 21.18 -12.20 41.63
C THR A 169 20.00 -11.42 42.21
N ASN A 170 18.82 -11.42 41.59
CA ASN A 170 17.62 -10.77 42.15
C ASN A 170 16.86 -11.59 43.21
N GLY A 171 17.55 -12.53 43.87
CA GLY A 171 17.04 -13.37 44.95
C GLY A 171 17.55 -13.01 46.35
N GLN A 172 18.10 -11.82 46.59
CA GLN A 172 18.56 -11.41 47.91
C GLN A 172 17.46 -10.67 48.69
N THR A 173 16.71 -11.47 49.44
CA THR A 173 16.00 -11.21 50.69
C THR A 173 16.19 -9.82 51.31
N ASN A 174 15.12 -9.03 51.39
CA ASN A 174 15.00 -7.99 52.41
C ASN A 174 15.11 -8.63 53.80
N PRO A 175 16.04 -8.22 54.69
CA PRO A 175 15.99 -8.65 56.07
C PRO A 175 14.75 -8.04 56.73
N VAL A 176 13.87 -8.91 57.23
CA VAL A 176 12.76 -8.55 58.10
C VAL A 176 13.36 -7.91 59.36
N HIS A 177 13.22 -6.59 59.50
CA HIS A 177 13.44 -5.92 60.78
C HIS A 177 12.38 -6.41 61.77
N THR A 178 12.76 -7.30 62.68
CA THR A 178 11.95 -7.64 63.86
C THR A 178 12.03 -6.47 64.85
N PRO A 179 10.92 -5.82 65.25
CA PRO A 179 10.96 -4.83 66.31
C PRO A 179 11.12 -5.54 67.66
N SER A 180 12.19 -5.23 68.37
CA SER A 180 12.42 -5.64 69.76
C SER A 180 11.34 -5.01 70.65
N ALA A 181 10.64 -5.83 71.43
CA ALA A 181 9.68 -5.39 72.43
C ALA A 181 10.38 -4.63 73.58
N PRO A 182 9.87 -3.48 74.05
CA PRO A 182 10.37 -2.85 75.26
C PRO A 182 9.77 -3.52 76.49
N GLY A 183 10.65 -4.08 77.33
CA GLY A 183 10.31 -4.57 78.66
C GLY A 183 9.95 -3.42 79.60
N THR A 184 8.84 -3.61 80.30
CA THR A 184 8.41 -2.83 81.47
C THR A 184 9.24 -3.19 82.70
N PRO A 185 9.60 -2.20 83.53
CA PRO A 185 9.53 -2.33 84.98
C PRO A 185 8.29 -1.62 85.54
#